data_AF-A0A8H5LHU8-F1
#
_entry.id   AF-A0A8H5LHU8-F1
#
_cell.length_a   1.000
_cell.length_b   1.000
_cell.length_c   1.000
_cell.angle_alpha   90.00
_cell.angle_beta   90.00
_cell.angle_gamma   90.00
#
_symmetry.space_group_name_H-M   'P 1'
#
loop_
_entity.id
_entity.type
_entity.pdbx_description
1 polymer ?
#
loop_
_entity_poly.entity_id
_entity_poly.type
_entity_poly.pdbx_seq_one_letter_code
_entity_poly.pdbx_strand_id
1 'polypeptide(L)'
;MPAPNQSVMQQFRRHWFAVEATPIYVIIGSVCVGASWYLYRLAMGPTIQWTKNNAQPWNSIKPNQTTKLMTVNHQADGKWSRDTL
;
A
#
# COMPACT_ATOMS: atom_id res chain seq x y z
N MET A 1 6.18 -51.90 -17.94
CA MET A 1 5.30 -51.21 -16.98
C MET A 1 4.83 -49.92 -17.65
N PRO A 2 3.51 -49.66 -17.81
CA PRO A 2 3.05 -48.41 -18.40
C PRO A 2 3.31 -47.24 -17.44
N ALA A 3 3.72 -46.09 -17.97
CA ALA A 3 3.98 -44.90 -17.17
C ALA A 3 2.67 -44.41 -16.49
N PRO A 4 2.73 -43.93 -15.24
CA PRO A 4 1.54 -43.43 -14.55
C PRO A 4 0.97 -42.23 -15.31
N ASN A 5 -0.35 -42.27 -15.61
CA ASN A 5 -1.07 -41.18 -16.26
C ASN A 5 -1.11 -39.95 -15.33
N GLN A 6 -0.17 -39.03 -15.53
CA GLN A 6 -0.05 -37.82 -14.71
C GLN A 6 -1.17 -36.85 -15.10
N SER A 7 -2.05 -36.51 -14.17
CA SER A 7 -3.06 -35.46 -14.41
C SER A 7 -2.37 -34.12 -14.70
N VAL A 8 -2.93 -33.32 -15.63
CA VAL A 8 -2.38 -31.99 -15.98
C VAL A 8 -2.16 -31.12 -14.74
N MET A 9 -3.03 -31.22 -13.74
CA MET A 9 -2.88 -30.53 -12.45
C MET A 9 -1.69 -31.01 -11.60
N GLN A 10 -1.30 -32.29 -11.66
CA GLN A 10 -0.08 -32.77 -10.99
C GLN A 10 1.17 -32.26 -11.69
N GLN A 11 1.16 -32.19 -13.01
CA GLN A 11 2.28 -31.65 -13.79
C GLN A 11 2.48 -30.16 -13.50
N PHE A 12 1.39 -29.39 -13.47
CA PHE A 12 1.41 -27.97 -13.14
C PHE A 12 1.94 -27.71 -11.71
N ARG A 13 1.48 -28.48 -10.71
CA ARG A 13 1.94 -28.35 -9.32
C ARG A 13 3.44 -28.62 -9.15
N ARG A 14 4.01 -29.56 -9.90
CA ARG A 14 5.46 -29.87 -9.81
C ARG A 14 6.34 -28.70 -10.26
N HIS A 15 5.91 -27.97 -11.28
CA HIS A 15 6.65 -26.82 -11.79
C HIS A 15 6.41 -25.55 -10.95
N TRP A 16 5.18 -25.34 -10.47
CA TRP A 16 4.83 -24.16 -9.68
C TRP A 16 5.27 -24.22 -8.22
N PHE A 17 5.37 -25.43 -7.65
CA PHE A 17 5.89 -25.66 -6.29
C PHE A 17 7.30 -26.26 -6.30
N ALA A 18 8.07 -26.04 -7.38
CA ALA A 18 9.47 -26.37 -7.38
C ALA A 18 10.18 -25.56 -6.27
N VAL A 19 11.09 -26.22 -5.53
CA VAL A 19 11.89 -25.59 -4.45
C VAL A 19 12.65 -24.36 -4.96
N GLU A 20 13.02 -24.35 -6.23
CA GLU A 20 13.74 -23.24 -6.87
C GLU A 20 12.84 -22.06 -7.24
N ALA A 21 11.56 -22.30 -7.57
CA ALA A 21 10.62 -21.26 -8.00
C ALA A 21 9.93 -20.57 -6.81
N THR A 22 9.74 -21.29 -5.71
CA THR A 22 9.03 -20.78 -4.52
C THR A 22 9.66 -19.51 -3.93
N PRO A 23 11.01 -19.40 -3.77
CA PRO A 23 11.64 -18.18 -3.26
C PRO A 23 11.42 -16.96 -4.15
N ILE A 24 11.39 -17.15 -5.48
CA ILE A 24 11.19 -16.07 -6.45
C ILE A 24 9.79 -15.46 -6.28
N TYR A 25 8.77 -16.32 -6.18
CA TYR A 25 7.39 -15.86 -5.97
C TYR A 25 7.19 -15.15 -4.64
N VAL A 26 7.86 -15.61 -3.58
CA VAL A 26 7.78 -14.96 -2.26
C VAL A 26 8.37 -13.55 -2.32
N ILE A 27 9.54 -13.38 -2.94
CA ILE A 27 10.18 -12.06 -3.03
C ILE A 27 9.33 -11.12 -3.89
N ILE A 28 8.96 -11.53 -5.10
CA ILE A 28 8.15 -10.69 -6.01
C ILE A 28 6.80 -10.36 -5.36
N GLY A 29 6.13 -11.37 -4.79
CA GLY A 29 4.88 -11.20 -4.07
C GLY A 29 5.00 -10.19 -2.93
N SER A 30 6.04 -10.30 -2.11
CA SER A 30 6.29 -9.36 -1.01
C SER A 30 6.55 -7.93 -1.49
N VAL A 31 7.29 -7.76 -2.60
CA VAL A 31 7.58 -6.45 -3.17
C VAL A 31 6.32 -5.81 -3.73
N CYS A 32 5.52 -6.55 -4.49
CA CYS A 32 4.26 -6.05 -5.02
C CYS A 32 3.29 -5.66 -3.90
N VAL A 33 3.13 -6.51 -2.88
CA VAL A 33 2.27 -6.22 -1.73
C VAL A 33 2.77 -4.99 -0.96
N GLY A 34 4.08 -4.93 -0.68
CA GLY A 34 4.69 -3.80 0.03
C GLY A 34 4.57 -2.48 -0.73
N ALA A 35 4.79 -2.50 -2.04
CA ALA A 35 4.65 -1.32 -2.91
C ALA A 35 3.20 -0.84 -2.96
N SER A 36 2.23 -1.74 -3.16
CA SER A 36 0.81 -1.39 -3.15
C SER A 36 0.37 -0.84 -1.79
N TRP A 37 0.80 -1.46 -0.69
CA TRP A 37 0.52 -0.96 0.65
C TRP A 37 1.10 0.43 0.91
N TYR A 38 2.34 0.68 0.48
CA TYR A 38 2.98 1.97 0.66
C TYR A 38 2.30 3.07 -0.17
N LEU A 39 1.92 2.78 -1.42
CA LEU A 39 1.15 3.69 -2.25
C LEU A 39 -0.21 4.01 -1.64
N TYR A 40 -0.92 2.99 -1.14
CA TYR A 40 -2.19 3.17 -0.44
C TYR A 40 -2.02 4.09 0.78
N ARG A 41 -1.00 3.84 1.61
CA ARG A 41 -0.68 4.69 2.77
C ARG A 41 -0.38 6.13 2.36
N LEU A 42 0.35 6.35 1.27
CA LEU A 42 0.64 7.69 0.75
C LEU A 42 -0.63 8.39 0.26
N ALA A 43 -1.48 7.69 -0.48
CA ALA A 43 -2.74 8.22 -0.99
C ALA A 43 -3.71 8.63 0.15
N MET A 44 -3.68 7.91 1.26
CA MET A 44 -4.51 8.18 2.45
C MET A 44 -3.85 9.08 3.50
N GLY A 45 -2.62 9.55 3.26
CA GLY A 45 -1.95 10.46 4.19
C GLY A 45 -2.73 11.77 4.38
N PRO A 46 -2.58 12.45 5.53
CA PRO A 46 -3.10 13.79 5.72
C PRO A 46 -2.26 14.71 4.83
N THR A 47 -2.64 14.88 3.58
CA THR A 47 -1.97 15.74 2.63
C THR A 47 -3.00 16.67 2.01
N ILE A 48 -2.57 17.87 1.65
CA ILE A 48 -3.43 18.87 1.02
C ILE A 48 -3.65 18.39 -0.42
N GLN A 49 -4.81 17.79 -0.67
CA GLN A 49 -5.19 17.25 -1.97
C GLN A 49 -6.40 17.97 -2.52
N TRP A 50 -6.39 18.19 -3.82
CA TRP A 50 -7.51 18.75 -4.55
C TRP A 50 -8.57 17.67 -4.75
N THR A 51 -9.81 17.98 -4.40
CA THR A 51 -10.94 17.08 -4.66
C THR A 51 -11.97 17.82 -5.50
N LYS A 52 -12.84 17.07 -6.19
CA LYS A 52 -13.95 17.67 -6.96
C LYS A 52 -14.86 18.53 -6.08
N ASN A 53 -14.98 18.18 -4.79
CA ASN A 53 -15.86 18.85 -3.84
C ASN A 53 -15.17 20.02 -3.11
N ASN A 54 -13.84 20.10 -3.12
CA ASN A 54 -13.08 21.17 -2.49
C ASN A 54 -11.88 21.58 -3.35
N ALA A 55 -12.07 22.69 -4.08
CA ALA A 55 -11.05 23.31 -4.93
C ALA A 55 -10.06 24.17 -4.13
N GLN A 56 -10.21 24.35 -2.82
CA GLN A 56 -9.25 25.11 -2.01
C GLN A 56 -8.96 24.37 -0.70
N PRO A 57 -8.25 23.23 -0.78
CA PRO A 57 -8.05 22.35 0.36
C PRO A 57 -7.29 22.99 1.54
N TRP A 58 -6.48 24.02 1.29
CA TRP A 58 -5.76 24.76 2.33
C TRP A 58 -6.67 25.55 3.28
N ASN A 59 -7.89 25.93 2.86
CA ASN A 59 -8.83 26.66 3.71
C ASN A 59 -9.42 25.82 4.84
N SER A 60 -9.25 24.49 4.79
CA SER A 60 -9.74 23.57 5.84
C SER A 60 -8.81 23.45 7.05
N ILE A 61 -7.57 23.96 6.93
CA ILE A 61 -6.55 23.85 7.98
C ILE A 61 -6.53 25.16 8.78
N LYS A 62 -6.72 25.06 10.09
CA LYS A 62 -6.62 26.24 10.97
C LYS A 62 -5.14 26.59 11.22
N PRO A 63 -4.80 27.87 11.45
CA PRO A 63 -3.40 28.30 11.66
C PRO A 63 -2.67 27.58 12.81
N ASN A 64 -3.40 27.07 13.79
CA ASN A 64 -2.86 26.33 14.94
C ASN A 64 -2.83 24.81 14.77
N GLN A 65 -3.26 24.30 13.61
CA GLN A 65 -3.25 22.87 13.31
C GLN A 65 -2.08 22.48 12.44
N THR A 66 -1.57 21.26 12.63
CA THR A 66 -0.53 20.70 11.79
C THR A 66 -0.99 19.46 11.05
N THR A 67 -0.54 19.36 9.81
CA THR A 67 -0.68 18.19 8.94
C THR A 67 0.49 17.20 9.14
N LYS A 68 1.58 17.64 9.78
CA LYS A 68 2.78 16.83 9.99
C LYS A 68 2.54 15.78 11.08
N LEU A 69 3.20 14.62 10.94
CA LEU A 69 3.17 13.58 11.96
C LEU A 69 3.92 13.97 13.24
N MET A 70 4.91 14.84 13.13
CA MET A 70 5.72 15.30 14.26
C MET A 70 6.14 16.77 14.05
N THR A 71 6.10 17.55 15.13
CA THR A 71 6.64 18.91 15.18
C THR A 71 7.72 18.96 16.26
N VAL A 72 8.91 19.46 15.91
CA VAL A 72 10.05 19.51 16.85
C VAL A 72 10.05 20.80 17.67
N ASN A 73 9.73 21.94 17.02
CA ASN A 73 9.80 23.26 17.65
C ASN A 73 8.46 24.01 17.68
N HIS A 74 7.43 23.54 16.97
CA HIS A 74 6.11 24.19 16.92
C HIS A 74 5.12 23.45 17.81
N GLN A 75 4.57 24.16 18.80
CA GLN A 75 3.39 23.74 19.55
C GLN A 75 2.18 23.93 18.64
N ALA A 76 1.76 22.86 17.97
CA ALA A 76 0.47 22.82 17.30
C ALA A 76 -0.58 22.44 18.34
N ASP A 77 -1.65 23.23 18.46
CA ASP A 77 -2.74 22.95 19.40
C ASP A 77 -3.55 21.71 19.00
N GLY A 78 -3.41 21.25 17.76
CA GLY A 78 -4.07 20.04 17.28
C GLY A 78 -3.53 19.49 15.96
N LYS A 79 -3.87 18.23 15.69
CA LYS A 79 -3.60 17.57 14.42
C LYS A 79 -4.78 17.75 13.47
N TRP A 80 -4.50 18.17 12.24
CA TRP A 80 -5.52 18.21 11.19
C TRP A 80 -5.64 16.82 10.54
N SER A 81 -6.88 16.41 10.29
CA SER A 81 -7.20 15.16 9.58
C SER A 81 -8.12 15.48 8.41
N ARG A 82 -8.02 14.70 7.34
CA ARG A 82 -8.92 14.79 6.19
C ARG A 82 -10.18 13.97 6.47
N ASP A 83 -11.35 14.59 6.30
CA ASP A 83 -12.65 13.93 6.55
C ASP A 83 -13.13 13.08 5.36
N THR A 84 -12.76 13.43 4.12
CA THR A 84 -13.23 12.75 2.90
C THR A 84 -12.12 12.53 1.88
N LEU A 85 -12.05 11.32 1.30
CA LEU A 85 -11.18 10.97 0.18
C LEU A 85 -11.65 11.62 -1.12
#